data_AF-A0A1D8NQD2-F1
#
_entry.id   AF-A0A1D8NQD2-F1
#
_cell.length_a   1.000
_cell.length_b   1.000
_cell.length_c   1.000
_cell.angle_alpha   90.00
_cell.angle_beta   90.00
_cell.angle_gamma   90.00
#
_symmetry.space_group_name_H-M   'P 1'
#
loop_
_entity.id
_entity.type
_entity.pdbx_description
1 polymer ?
#
loop_
_entity_poly.entity_id
_entity_poly.type
_entity_poly.pdbx_seq_one_letter_code
_entity_poly.pdbx_strand_id
1 'polypeptide(L)'
;MDRRLRPLFPSLRRGIQTLATGITPAQLPTYYNASKPCLLDFSSLHKLKANEKWATDGRINNEYFESIITKDGVDPAVGVEKGRMDRDAVESGGESSDFQRFEMPLSFFLQCINHEVPQFRDLYLAQTYLTDSLPSLKDDLSPNPFLENASVEAIGFWIGRNTFTPPHYDPSGNIYMMVLGSKKVRLWKPQEKNPLGTAKLGSNFNFQTGKPDYEVTLEPGQVLFTPQGWFHELESKGLSAAVNWWFRLNSST
;
A
#
# COMPACT_ATOMS: atom_id res chain seq x y z
N MET A 1 -22.00 -17.42 3.39
CA MET A 1 -20.89 -18.09 4.10
C MET A 1 -19.62 -17.40 3.68
N ASP A 2 -19.13 -16.49 4.52
CA ASP A 2 -18.01 -15.59 4.25
C ASP A 2 -16.72 -16.40 4.13
N ARG A 3 -16.30 -16.72 2.89
CA ARG A 3 -14.99 -17.32 2.60
C ARG A 3 -13.96 -16.21 2.46
N ARG A 4 -13.78 -15.38 3.49
CA ARG A 4 -12.54 -14.63 3.67
C ARG A 4 -11.41 -15.66 3.74
N LEU A 5 -10.63 -15.75 2.66
CA LEU A 5 -9.45 -16.60 2.58
C LEU A 5 -8.58 -16.35 3.81
N ARG A 6 -8.09 -17.43 4.45
CA ARG A 6 -7.20 -17.29 5.62
C ARG A 6 -6.01 -16.42 5.21
N PRO A 7 -5.57 -15.46 6.05
CA PRO A 7 -4.37 -14.68 5.79
C PRO A 7 -3.19 -15.61 5.48
N LEU A 8 -2.47 -15.35 4.38
CA LEU A 8 -1.30 -16.13 3.98
C LEU A 8 -0.05 -15.79 4.82
N PHE A 9 -0.15 -14.76 5.65
CA PHE A 9 0.77 -14.48 6.75
C PHE A 9 0.04 -14.64 8.08
N PRO A 10 0.68 -15.21 9.11
CA PRO A 10 0.11 -15.16 10.45
C PRO A 10 -0.01 -13.70 10.91
N SER A 11 -1.13 -13.35 11.54
CA SER A 11 -1.31 -12.02 12.11
C SER A 11 -0.17 -11.74 13.09
N LEU A 12 0.62 -10.71 12.80
CA LEU A 12 1.81 -10.36 13.56
C LEU A 12 1.75 -8.87 13.91
N ARG A 13 1.99 -8.55 15.18
CA ARG A 13 2.11 -7.17 15.69
C ARG A 13 3.30 -7.12 16.65
N ARG A 14 4.52 -7.04 16.13
CA ARG A 14 5.73 -7.01 16.97
C ARG A 14 6.01 -5.58 17.41
N GLY A 15 5.67 -5.26 18.66
CA GLY A 15 6.07 -4.01 19.34
C GLY A 15 5.35 -2.75 18.89
N ILE A 16 4.60 -2.77 17.78
CA ILE A 16 3.86 -1.61 17.30
C ILE A 16 2.58 -1.38 18.11
N GLN A 17 2.36 -0.14 18.54
CA GLN A 17 1.14 0.23 19.25
C GLN A 17 -0.07 0.11 18.32
N THR A 18 -1.13 -0.51 18.81
CA THR A 18 -2.45 -0.47 18.19
C THR A 18 -3.31 0.55 18.93
N LEU A 19 -3.85 1.51 18.20
CA LEU A 19 -4.78 2.50 18.71
C LEU A 19 -6.21 2.04 18.41
N ALA A 20 -6.84 1.44 19.42
CA ALA A 20 -8.18 0.85 19.33
C ALA A 20 -9.29 1.88 19.09
N THR A 21 -9.01 3.19 19.19
CA THR A 21 -9.96 4.28 18.88
C THR A 21 -9.53 5.08 17.64
N GLY A 22 -8.47 4.64 16.94
CA GLY A 22 -7.82 5.41 15.88
C GLY A 22 -7.08 6.65 16.42
N ILE A 23 -6.75 7.57 15.50
CA ILE A 23 -6.20 8.89 15.78
C ILE A 23 -7.25 9.91 15.37
N THR A 24 -7.60 10.87 16.23
CA THR A 24 -8.46 11.99 15.78
C THR A 24 -7.65 12.99 14.95
N PRO A 25 -8.28 13.81 14.07
CA PRO A 25 -7.57 14.88 13.36
C PRO A 25 -6.71 15.77 14.27
N ALA A 26 -7.14 16.01 15.51
CA ALA A 26 -6.42 16.80 16.50
C ALA A 26 -5.21 16.06 17.12
N GLN A 27 -5.24 14.73 17.15
CA GLN A 27 -4.15 13.89 17.67
C GLN A 27 -3.07 13.61 16.60
N LEU A 28 -3.40 13.69 15.31
CA LEU A 28 -2.47 13.38 14.23
C LEU A 28 -1.14 14.15 14.32
N PRO A 29 -1.12 15.47 14.58
CA PRO A 29 0.13 16.21 14.74
C PRO A 29 1.01 15.66 15.88
N THR A 30 0.41 15.21 16.99
CA THR A 30 1.17 14.64 18.12
C THR A 30 1.87 13.35 17.74
N TYR A 31 1.17 12.42 17.05
CA TYR A 31 1.78 11.16 16.60
C TYR A 31 2.83 11.38 15.50
N TYR A 32 2.55 12.31 14.58
CA TYR A 32 3.48 12.70 13.52
C TYR A 32 4.77 13.30 14.09
N ASN A 33 4.66 14.29 14.99
CA ASN A 33 5.82 14.95 15.60
C ASN A 33 6.58 14.03 16.57
N ALA A 34 5.89 13.10 17.22
CA ALA A 34 6.54 12.08 18.05
C ALA A 34 7.31 11.02 17.22
N SER A 35 7.12 11.00 15.89
CA SER A 35 7.71 10.03 14.97
C SER A 35 7.45 8.57 15.39
N LYS A 36 6.18 8.27 15.73
CA LYS A 36 5.76 6.93 16.18
C LYS A 36 4.75 6.29 15.20
N PRO A 37 5.16 5.26 14.43
CA PRO A 37 4.24 4.44 13.66
C PRO A 37 3.23 3.75 14.57
N CYS A 38 2.00 3.57 14.08
CA CYS A 38 0.97 2.84 14.81
C CYS A 38 -0.09 2.24 13.88
N LEU A 39 -0.79 1.23 14.39
CA LEU A 39 -1.97 0.65 13.75
C LEU A 39 -3.23 1.34 14.25
N LEU A 40 -4.17 1.58 13.34
CA LEU A 40 -5.47 2.16 13.66
C LEU A 40 -6.54 1.06 13.53
N ASP A 41 -6.92 0.45 14.66
CA ASP A 41 -7.84 -0.71 14.69
C ASP A 41 -9.31 -0.26 14.53
N PHE A 42 -9.66 0.93 15.00
CA PHE A 42 -10.95 1.57 14.72
C PHE A 42 -10.82 2.37 13.43
N SER A 43 -10.72 1.67 12.30
CA SER A 43 -10.61 2.36 11.03
C SER A 43 -11.94 3.01 10.71
N SER A 44 -12.15 4.28 11.00
CA SER A 44 -13.21 5.05 10.33
C SER A 44 -13.15 4.87 8.80
N LEU A 45 -11.98 4.48 8.27
CA LEU A 45 -11.78 4.02 6.92
C LEU A 45 -12.32 2.63 6.56
N HIS A 46 -12.65 1.69 7.48
CA HIS A 46 -13.37 0.46 7.10
C HIS A 46 -14.69 0.77 6.40
N LYS A 47 -15.30 1.92 6.74
CA LYS A 47 -16.55 2.41 6.13
C LYS A 47 -16.34 3.08 4.78
N LEU A 48 -15.10 3.23 4.31
CA LEU A 48 -14.86 3.65 2.94
C LEU A 48 -15.50 2.65 2.00
N LYS A 49 -16.23 3.17 1.01
CA LYS A 49 -16.87 2.34 0.00
C LYS A 49 -15.84 1.48 -0.76
N ALA A 50 -14.57 1.88 -0.78
CA ALA A 50 -13.49 1.07 -1.32
C ALA A 50 -13.42 -0.34 -0.70
N ASN A 51 -13.61 -0.48 0.62
CA ASN A 51 -13.60 -1.78 1.30
C ASN A 51 -14.83 -2.65 0.96
N GLU A 52 -15.92 -2.03 0.52
CA GLU A 52 -17.15 -2.74 0.16
C GLU A 52 -17.21 -3.05 -1.34
N LYS A 53 -16.64 -2.18 -2.19
CA LYS A 53 -16.87 -2.20 -3.63
C LYS A 53 -15.69 -2.75 -4.43
N TRP A 54 -14.45 -2.50 -4.01
CA TRP A 54 -13.29 -2.79 -4.85
C TRP A 54 -12.90 -4.27 -4.85
N ALA A 55 -13.38 -5.03 -3.86
CA ALA A 55 -13.12 -6.46 -3.76
C ALA A 55 -14.40 -7.22 -3.41
N THR A 56 -14.56 -8.39 -4.01
CA THR A 56 -15.67 -9.31 -3.74
C THR A 56 -15.17 -10.75 -3.84
N ASP A 57 -15.63 -11.63 -2.94
CA ASP A 57 -15.26 -13.05 -2.91
C ASP A 57 -13.75 -13.35 -2.99
N GLY A 58 -12.93 -12.54 -2.32
CA GLY A 58 -11.48 -12.69 -2.29
C GLY A 58 -10.76 -12.30 -3.59
N ARG A 59 -11.44 -11.57 -4.48
CA ARG A 59 -10.93 -11.07 -5.77
C ARG A 59 -11.15 -9.56 -5.91
N ILE A 60 -10.48 -8.95 -6.88
CA ILE A 60 -10.81 -7.58 -7.29
C ILE A 60 -12.16 -7.59 -8.00
N ASN A 61 -13.02 -6.61 -7.71
CA ASN A 61 -14.32 -6.48 -8.33
C ASN A 61 -14.19 -5.81 -9.71
N ASN A 62 -13.90 -6.60 -10.75
CA ASN A 62 -13.69 -6.08 -12.10
C ASN A 62 -14.94 -5.36 -12.64
N GLU A 63 -16.14 -5.89 -12.38
CA GLU A 63 -17.39 -5.24 -12.80
C GLU A 63 -17.51 -3.82 -12.22
N TYR A 64 -17.10 -3.63 -10.97
CA TYR A 64 -17.09 -2.30 -10.37
C TYR A 64 -16.10 -1.36 -11.06
N PHE A 65 -14.85 -1.79 -11.25
CA PHE A 65 -13.86 -0.94 -11.92
C PHE A 65 -14.24 -0.65 -13.38
N GLU A 66 -14.83 -1.61 -14.10
CA GLU A 66 -15.38 -1.40 -15.44
C GLU A 66 -16.52 -0.38 -15.45
N SER A 67 -17.38 -0.39 -14.43
CA SER A 67 -18.41 0.64 -14.27
C SER A 67 -17.82 2.04 -14.05
N ILE A 68 -16.70 2.14 -13.33
CA ILE A 68 -15.98 3.40 -13.12
C ILE A 68 -15.30 3.86 -14.42
N ILE A 69 -14.60 2.97 -15.12
CA ILE A 69 -14.01 3.22 -16.45
C ILE A 69 -15.07 3.74 -17.42
N THR A 70 -16.26 3.11 -17.43
CA THR A 70 -17.39 3.53 -18.27
C THR A 70 -17.91 4.90 -17.86
N LYS A 71 -18.08 5.14 -16.55
CA LYS A 71 -18.60 6.40 -16.01
C LYS A 71 -17.67 7.58 -16.30
N ASP A 72 -16.37 7.39 -16.14
CA ASP A 72 -15.36 8.42 -16.39
C ASP A 72 -14.94 8.49 -17.87
N GLY A 73 -15.38 7.53 -18.69
CA GLY A 73 -15.23 7.52 -20.14
C GLY A 73 -13.82 7.20 -20.64
N VAL A 74 -12.98 6.57 -19.80
CA VAL A 74 -11.58 6.28 -20.12
C VAL A 74 -11.10 4.99 -19.44
N ASP A 75 -10.44 4.12 -20.20
CA ASP A 75 -9.65 3.00 -19.65
C ASP A 75 -8.17 3.43 -19.66
N PRO A 76 -7.62 3.88 -18.51
CA PRO A 76 -6.27 4.44 -18.49
C PRO A 76 -5.22 3.37 -18.73
N ALA A 77 -4.14 3.73 -19.43
CA ALA A 77 -2.91 2.95 -19.42
C ALA A 77 -2.28 3.07 -18.03
N VAL A 78 -1.95 1.92 -17.41
CA VAL A 78 -1.33 1.85 -16.09
C VAL A 78 0.05 1.21 -16.18
N GLY A 79 1.01 1.80 -15.45
CA GLY A 79 2.33 1.22 -15.30
C GLY A 79 2.29 -0.04 -14.43
N VAL A 80 2.82 -1.13 -14.95
CA VAL A 80 2.87 -2.44 -14.29
C VAL A 80 4.32 -2.87 -14.13
N GLU A 81 4.68 -3.24 -12.91
CA GLU A 81 5.92 -3.93 -12.59
C GLU A 81 5.72 -5.44 -12.66
N LYS A 82 6.74 -6.18 -13.14
CA LYS A 82 6.78 -7.64 -13.17
C LYS A 82 8.15 -8.12 -12.67
N GLY A 83 8.20 -9.25 -11.96
CA GLY A 83 9.45 -9.89 -11.51
C GLY A 83 9.90 -9.58 -10.07
N ARG A 84 9.22 -8.67 -9.35
CA ARG A 84 9.49 -8.40 -7.92
C ARG A 84 8.60 -9.24 -7.00
N MET A 85 8.93 -10.53 -6.89
CA MET A 85 8.09 -11.48 -6.14
C MET A 85 8.33 -11.47 -4.63
N ASP A 86 9.59 -11.38 -4.21
CA ASP A 86 9.97 -11.48 -2.80
C ASP A 86 11.35 -10.83 -2.53
N ARG A 87 11.73 -10.83 -1.25
CA ARG A 87 13.00 -10.30 -0.76
C ARG A 87 14.19 -11.10 -1.31
N ASP A 88 14.10 -12.43 -1.38
CA ASP A 88 15.20 -13.29 -1.81
C ASP A 88 15.54 -13.06 -3.29
N ALA A 89 14.53 -12.81 -4.11
CA ALA A 89 14.67 -12.41 -5.51
C ALA A 89 15.40 -11.06 -5.67
N VAL A 90 15.27 -10.15 -4.70
CA VAL A 90 15.95 -8.84 -4.71
C VAL A 90 17.33 -8.88 -4.06
N GLU A 91 17.52 -9.64 -2.98
CA GLU A 91 18.79 -9.73 -2.24
C GLU A 91 19.83 -10.61 -2.92
N SER A 92 19.43 -11.55 -3.78
CA SER A 92 20.36 -12.49 -4.44
C SER A 92 21.28 -11.85 -5.50
N GLY A 93 21.26 -10.51 -5.67
CA GLY A 93 22.21 -9.79 -6.51
C GLY A 93 22.06 -10.07 -8.01
N GLY A 94 21.05 -10.85 -8.40
CA GLY A 94 20.50 -10.72 -9.72
C GLY A 94 19.81 -9.36 -9.77
N GLU A 95 20.23 -8.48 -10.67
CA GLU A 95 19.19 -7.92 -11.53
C GLU A 95 18.39 -9.16 -11.95
N SER A 96 17.16 -9.36 -11.47
CA SER A 96 16.35 -10.35 -12.14
C SER A 96 16.34 -9.83 -13.58
N SER A 97 17.01 -10.53 -14.50
CA SER A 97 16.98 -10.20 -15.92
C SER A 97 15.54 -10.15 -16.46
N ASP A 98 14.57 -10.53 -15.62
CA ASP A 98 13.14 -10.53 -15.78
C ASP A 98 12.38 -9.35 -15.11
N PHE A 99 13.03 -8.39 -14.42
CA PHE A 99 12.29 -7.22 -13.90
C PHE A 99 11.90 -6.32 -15.07
N GLN A 100 10.61 -6.11 -15.23
CA GLN A 100 10.07 -5.36 -16.34
C GLN A 100 9.10 -4.30 -15.85
N ARG A 101 9.15 -3.16 -16.52
CA ARG A 101 8.11 -2.13 -16.45
C ARG A 101 7.53 -1.95 -17.83
N PHE A 102 6.21 -2.02 -17.91
CA PHE A 102 5.47 -1.78 -19.14
C PHE A 102 4.10 -1.20 -18.78
N GLU A 103 3.40 -0.68 -19.79
CA GLU A 103 2.03 -0.19 -19.61
C GLU A 103 1.02 -1.18 -20.23
N MET A 104 -0.16 -1.24 -19.63
CA MET A 104 -1.32 -1.93 -20.21
C MET A 104 -2.61 -1.23 -19.79
N PRO A 105 -3.73 -1.42 -20.51
CA PRO A 105 -5.03 -0.90 -20.06
C PRO A 105 -5.39 -1.45 -18.68
N LEU A 106 -5.97 -0.61 -17.83
CA LEU A 106 -6.38 -1.00 -16.47
C LEU A 106 -7.35 -2.18 -16.51
N SER A 107 -8.34 -2.16 -17.41
CA SER A 107 -9.29 -3.27 -17.53
C SER A 107 -8.60 -4.62 -17.79
N PHE A 108 -7.60 -4.64 -18.68
CA PHE A 108 -6.84 -5.84 -19.01
C PHE A 108 -5.97 -6.31 -17.83
N PHE A 109 -5.31 -5.37 -17.13
CA PHE A 109 -4.56 -5.67 -15.91
C PHE A 109 -5.44 -6.34 -14.86
N LEU A 110 -6.63 -5.78 -14.61
CA LEU A 110 -7.59 -6.27 -13.62
C LEU A 110 -8.13 -7.66 -13.97
N GLN A 111 -8.33 -7.95 -15.26
CA GLN A 111 -8.62 -9.31 -15.72
C GLN A 111 -7.47 -10.26 -15.39
N CYS A 112 -6.24 -9.90 -15.79
CA CYS A 112 -5.05 -10.75 -15.59
C CYS A 112 -4.85 -11.13 -14.11
N ILE A 113 -4.90 -10.17 -13.19
CA ILE A 113 -4.62 -10.39 -11.76
C ILE A 113 -5.69 -11.19 -11.02
N ASN A 114 -6.92 -11.27 -11.54
CA ASN A 114 -7.96 -12.11 -10.94
C ASN A 114 -7.81 -13.59 -11.28
N HIS A 115 -7.02 -13.93 -12.30
CA HIS A 115 -6.74 -15.30 -12.71
C HIS A 115 -5.36 -15.76 -12.22
N GLU A 116 -5.28 -17.01 -11.77
CA GLU A 116 -4.01 -17.63 -11.35
C GLU A 116 -3.29 -18.26 -12.53
N VAL A 117 -2.97 -17.42 -13.51
CA VAL A 117 -2.21 -17.79 -14.70
C VAL A 117 -0.72 -17.57 -14.39
N PRO A 118 0.18 -18.56 -14.64
CA PRO A 118 1.59 -18.45 -14.28
C PRO A 118 2.28 -17.17 -14.79
N GLN A 119 1.88 -16.67 -15.96
CA GLN A 119 2.41 -15.47 -16.60
C GLN A 119 2.03 -14.17 -15.89
N PHE A 120 0.98 -14.17 -15.05
CA PHE A 120 0.43 -12.99 -14.39
C PHE A 120 0.56 -13.02 -12.85
N ARG A 121 1.25 -14.03 -12.32
CA ARG A 121 1.33 -14.29 -10.87
C ARG A 121 2.18 -13.29 -10.09
N ASP A 122 2.86 -12.39 -10.79
CA ASP A 122 3.82 -11.40 -10.28
C ASP A 122 3.63 -10.02 -10.91
N LEU A 123 2.45 -9.75 -11.47
CA LEU A 123 2.10 -8.41 -11.89
C LEU A 123 1.82 -7.54 -10.68
N TYR A 124 2.39 -6.34 -10.68
CA TYR A 124 2.23 -5.36 -9.62
C TYR A 124 2.01 -3.96 -10.19
N LEU A 125 0.78 -3.46 -10.05
CA LEU A 125 0.46 -2.04 -10.18
C LEU A 125 0.89 -1.37 -8.87
N ALA A 126 2.00 -0.65 -8.91
CA ALA A 126 2.66 -0.06 -7.75
C ALA A 126 2.71 1.46 -7.88
N GLN A 127 2.36 2.18 -6.82
CA GLN A 127 2.40 3.64 -6.77
C GLN A 127 1.67 4.32 -7.96
N THR A 128 0.48 3.84 -8.30
CA THR A 128 -0.30 4.42 -9.40
C THR A 128 -1.37 5.37 -8.86
N TYR A 129 -1.57 6.51 -9.50
CA TYR A 129 -2.51 7.55 -9.07
C TYR A 129 -3.82 7.48 -9.87
N LEU A 130 -4.60 6.43 -9.68
CA LEU A 130 -5.78 6.17 -10.51
C LEU A 130 -6.82 7.29 -10.47
N THR A 131 -6.90 8.06 -9.37
CA THR A 131 -7.83 9.18 -9.23
C THR A 131 -7.57 10.36 -10.18
N ASP A 132 -6.40 10.39 -10.84
CA ASP A 132 -6.06 11.44 -11.80
C ASP A 132 -6.73 11.18 -13.16
N SER A 133 -6.89 9.91 -13.54
CA SER A 133 -7.58 9.50 -14.76
C SER A 133 -9.03 9.04 -14.51
N LEU A 134 -9.32 8.50 -13.33
CA LEU A 134 -10.61 7.99 -12.90
C LEU A 134 -11.11 8.77 -11.67
N PRO A 135 -11.54 10.04 -11.83
CA PRO A 135 -11.92 10.90 -10.71
C PRO A 135 -13.09 10.35 -9.89
N SER A 136 -13.96 9.49 -10.46
CA SER A 136 -15.07 8.87 -9.72
C SER A 136 -14.59 7.96 -8.58
N LEU A 137 -13.34 7.48 -8.60
CA LEU A 137 -12.78 6.70 -7.49
C LEU A 137 -12.61 7.52 -6.20
N LYS A 138 -12.55 8.86 -6.29
CA LYS A 138 -12.44 9.73 -5.11
C LYS A 138 -13.66 9.60 -4.18
N ASP A 139 -14.83 9.27 -4.73
CA ASP A 139 -16.08 9.08 -3.98
C ASP A 139 -16.05 7.86 -3.05
N ASP A 140 -15.13 6.92 -3.29
CA ASP A 140 -14.94 5.74 -2.46
C ASP A 140 -13.90 5.94 -1.36
N LEU A 141 -13.10 7.01 -1.47
CA LEU A 141 -11.95 7.31 -0.63
C LEU A 141 -12.18 8.51 0.29
N SER A 142 -13.33 9.18 0.15
CA SER A 142 -13.62 10.45 0.81
C SER A 142 -14.81 10.37 1.78
N PRO A 143 -14.77 11.13 2.88
CA PRO A 143 -13.59 11.80 3.43
C PRO A 143 -12.64 10.79 4.08
N ASN A 144 -11.33 11.09 4.09
CA ASN A 144 -10.40 10.44 5.01
C ASN A 144 -10.38 11.26 6.31
N PRO A 145 -11.08 10.83 7.38
CA PRO A 145 -11.22 11.61 8.59
C PRO A 145 -9.91 11.75 9.37
N PHE A 146 -8.86 10.98 9.05
CA PHE A 146 -7.56 11.20 9.66
C PHE A 146 -6.88 12.47 9.14
N LEU A 147 -7.22 12.91 7.92
CA LEU A 147 -6.48 13.93 7.19
C LEU A 147 -7.22 15.28 7.09
N GLU A 148 -8.24 15.51 7.93
CA GLU A 148 -9.00 16.78 7.92
C GLU A 148 -8.11 18.02 8.14
N ASN A 149 -7.04 17.89 8.94
CA ASN A 149 -6.07 18.95 9.24
C ASN A 149 -4.72 18.76 8.52
N ALA A 150 -4.70 18.01 7.43
CA ALA A 150 -3.52 17.70 6.65
C ALA A 150 -3.75 17.97 5.16
N SER A 151 -2.68 18.29 4.45
CA SER A 151 -2.68 18.39 2.99
C SER A 151 -2.33 17.02 2.41
N VAL A 152 -3.24 16.46 1.61
CA VAL A 152 -2.99 15.22 0.84
C VAL A 152 -2.19 15.58 -0.40
N GLU A 153 -0.97 15.06 -0.50
CA GLU A 153 -0.10 15.27 -1.66
C GLU A 153 -0.45 14.32 -2.82
N ALA A 154 -0.76 13.06 -2.50
CA ALA A 154 -1.11 12.04 -3.49
C ALA A 154 -1.87 10.85 -2.86
N ILE A 155 -2.64 10.15 -3.70
CA ILE A 155 -3.37 8.92 -3.35
C ILE A 155 -2.84 7.77 -4.20
N GLY A 156 -2.09 6.86 -3.60
CA GLY A 156 -1.45 5.73 -4.28
C GLY A 156 -2.30 4.47 -4.24
N PHE A 157 -2.39 3.80 -5.38
CA PHE A 157 -3.02 2.49 -5.53
C PHE A 157 -1.95 1.41 -5.68
N TRP A 158 -2.19 0.28 -5.02
CA TRP A 158 -1.30 -0.87 -5.01
C TRP A 158 -2.13 -2.13 -5.22
N ILE A 159 -2.03 -2.76 -6.39
CA ILE A 159 -2.78 -3.97 -6.73
C ILE A 159 -1.84 -4.97 -7.37
N GLY A 160 -1.83 -6.22 -6.91
CA GLY A 160 -0.98 -7.22 -7.53
C GLY A 160 -0.96 -8.57 -6.82
N ARG A 161 -0.17 -9.49 -7.36
CA ARG A 161 0.07 -10.81 -6.78
C ARG A 161 1.53 -10.99 -6.41
N ASN A 162 1.78 -11.63 -5.26
CA ASN A 162 3.13 -11.95 -4.78
C ASN A 162 4.07 -10.76 -4.94
N THR A 163 3.77 -9.66 -4.24
CA THR A 163 4.40 -8.36 -4.51
C THR A 163 5.44 -8.05 -3.45
N PHE A 164 6.59 -7.54 -3.86
CA PHE A 164 7.61 -7.02 -2.96
C PHE A 164 7.96 -5.57 -3.28
N THR A 165 7.83 -4.71 -2.26
CA THR A 165 8.35 -3.35 -2.27
C THR A 165 9.58 -3.32 -1.37
N PRO A 166 10.78 -3.15 -1.94
CA PRO A 166 12.02 -3.14 -1.17
C PRO A 166 12.08 -2.04 -0.09
N PRO A 167 13.01 -2.13 0.86
CA PRO A 167 13.23 -1.07 1.85
C PRO A 167 13.46 0.31 1.21
N HIS A 168 12.64 1.28 1.56
CA HIS A 168 12.74 2.69 1.13
C HIS A 168 12.09 3.58 2.19
N TYR A 169 12.18 4.91 2.04
CA TYR A 169 11.43 5.84 2.86
C TYR A 169 10.76 6.91 2.00
N ASP A 170 9.67 7.46 2.53
CA ASP A 170 8.97 8.58 1.92
C ASP A 170 9.32 9.90 2.62
N PRO A 171 9.39 11.02 1.89
CA PRO A 171 9.60 12.33 2.49
C PRO A 171 8.37 12.85 3.25
N SER A 172 7.21 12.20 3.11
CA SER A 172 5.90 12.63 3.61
C SER A 172 5.33 11.61 4.60
N GLY A 173 4.35 12.03 5.41
CA GLY A 173 3.58 11.08 6.23
C GLY A 173 2.73 10.19 5.33
N ASN A 174 2.42 8.98 5.80
CA ASN A 174 1.69 8.00 5.03
C ASN A 174 0.59 7.34 5.87
N ILE A 175 -0.65 7.33 5.35
CA ILE A 175 -1.75 6.50 5.84
C ILE A 175 -1.96 5.38 4.83
N TYR A 176 -1.64 4.14 5.20
CA TYR A 176 -1.73 2.96 4.32
C TYR A 176 -2.86 2.04 4.77
N MET A 177 -3.86 1.81 3.91
CA MET A 177 -5.00 0.95 4.19
C MET A 177 -5.00 -0.29 3.28
N MET A 178 -5.14 -1.46 3.89
CA MET A 178 -5.37 -2.70 3.14
C MET A 178 -6.84 -2.85 2.75
N VAL A 179 -7.09 -3.18 1.49
CA VAL A 179 -8.44 -3.40 0.93
C VAL A 179 -8.69 -4.89 0.67
N LEU A 180 -7.68 -5.62 0.17
CA LEU A 180 -7.77 -7.04 -0.14
C LEU A 180 -6.47 -7.77 0.20
N GLY A 181 -6.59 -9.01 0.65
CA GLY A 181 -5.44 -9.88 0.94
C GLY A 181 -4.72 -9.47 2.22
N SER A 182 -3.41 -9.69 2.26
CA SER A 182 -2.59 -9.30 3.42
C SER A 182 -1.24 -8.76 2.98
N LYS A 183 -0.67 -7.86 3.76
CA LYS A 183 0.65 -7.27 3.49
C LYS A 183 1.46 -7.23 4.77
N LYS A 184 2.61 -7.88 4.75
CA LYS A 184 3.61 -7.78 5.80
C LYS A 184 4.41 -6.51 5.59
N VAL A 185 4.55 -5.70 6.63
CA VAL A 185 5.29 -4.45 6.64
C VAL A 185 6.37 -4.53 7.71
N ARG A 186 7.60 -4.19 7.32
CA ARG A 186 8.74 -4.03 8.23
C ARG A 186 9.11 -2.56 8.27
N LEU A 187 9.39 -2.05 9.47
CA LEU A 187 9.67 -0.64 9.72
C LEU A 187 11.00 -0.49 10.45
N TRP A 188 11.81 0.47 9.99
CA TRP A 188 13.05 0.89 10.65
C TRP A 188 13.00 2.39 10.91
N LYS A 189 13.39 2.79 12.11
CA LYS A 189 13.42 4.19 12.52
C LYS A 189 14.36 5.01 11.63
N PRO A 190 14.07 6.29 11.38
CA PRO A 190 15.03 7.20 10.77
C PRO A 190 16.31 7.27 11.64
N GLN A 191 17.50 7.15 11.03
CA GLN A 191 18.79 7.30 11.72
C GLN A 191 19.66 8.35 11.01
N GLU A 192 20.43 9.16 11.75
CA GLU A 192 21.32 10.20 11.20
C GLU A 192 22.39 9.63 10.25
N LYS A 193 22.86 8.40 10.52
CA LYS A 193 23.78 7.62 9.68
C LYS A 193 23.10 6.31 9.31
N ASN A 194 22.05 6.38 8.50
CA ASN A 194 21.31 5.19 8.15
C ASN A 194 22.17 4.23 7.28
N PRO A 195 22.38 2.97 7.69
CA PRO A 195 23.08 1.97 6.86
C PRO A 195 22.37 1.64 5.55
N LEU A 196 21.09 2.04 5.39
CA LEU A 196 20.30 1.86 4.17
C LEU A 196 20.60 2.93 3.09
N GLY A 197 21.55 3.83 3.33
CA GLY A 197 21.93 4.87 2.36
C GLY A 197 20.79 5.83 1.98
N THR A 198 21.01 6.68 0.98
CA THR A 198 20.03 7.62 0.42
C THR A 198 19.00 6.93 -0.49
N ALA A 199 18.73 5.64 -0.26
CA ALA A 199 17.96 4.80 -1.16
C ALA A 199 16.52 5.29 -1.29
N LYS A 200 16.28 6.06 -2.35
CA LYS A 200 14.95 6.33 -2.87
C LYS A 200 14.45 5.09 -3.61
N LEU A 201 13.13 4.91 -3.69
CA LEU A 201 12.50 3.83 -4.44
C LEU A 201 13.12 3.73 -5.84
N GLY A 202 13.71 2.57 -6.18
CA GLY A 202 14.35 2.31 -7.48
C GLY A 202 15.87 2.47 -7.56
N SER A 203 16.59 2.58 -6.44
CA SER A 203 18.07 2.54 -6.41
C SER A 203 18.62 1.13 -6.17
N ASN A 204 19.82 0.81 -6.69
CA ASN A 204 20.42 -0.53 -6.65
C ASN A 204 20.48 -1.12 -5.23
N PHE A 205 19.89 -2.32 -5.06
CA PHE A 205 19.62 -2.94 -3.76
C PHE A 205 20.77 -3.83 -3.29
N ASN A 206 21.68 -3.29 -2.47
CA ASN A 206 22.59 -4.08 -1.63
C ASN A 206 22.34 -3.71 -0.16
N PHE A 207 21.27 -4.25 0.43
CA PHE A 207 20.86 -3.88 1.79
C PHE A 207 21.03 -5.03 2.77
N GLN A 208 22.01 -4.93 3.68
CA GLN A 208 21.91 -5.63 4.95
C GLN A 208 20.93 -4.86 5.84
N THR A 209 19.64 -5.14 5.70
CA THR A 209 18.66 -4.63 6.66
C THR A 209 18.93 -5.29 8.02
N GLY A 210 19.24 -4.50 9.04
CA GLY A 210 19.25 -4.98 10.42
C GLY A 210 17.85 -5.46 10.85
N LYS A 211 17.74 -5.95 12.09
CA LYS A 211 16.43 -6.33 12.65
C LYS A 211 15.46 -5.12 12.60
N PRO A 212 14.24 -5.26 12.06
CA PRO A 212 13.27 -4.16 12.04
C PRO A 212 12.84 -3.77 13.46
N ASP A 213 12.59 -2.48 13.66
CA ASP A 213 12.03 -1.94 14.90
C ASP A 213 10.59 -2.44 15.09
N TYR A 214 9.81 -2.47 14.00
CA TYR A 214 8.47 -3.05 13.98
C TYR A 214 8.26 -3.99 12.80
N GLU A 215 7.47 -5.04 13.03
CA GLU A 215 6.99 -5.94 11.99
C GLU A 215 5.51 -6.18 12.21
N VAL A 216 4.71 -5.94 11.16
CA VAL A 216 3.24 -6.05 11.22
C VAL A 216 2.70 -6.76 9.99
N THR A 217 1.62 -7.51 10.15
CA THR A 217 0.78 -7.96 9.02
C THR A 217 -0.51 -7.15 9.02
N LEU A 218 -0.77 -6.46 7.91
CA LEU A 218 -2.01 -5.74 7.65
C LEU A 218 -3.01 -6.66 6.93
N GLU A 219 -4.23 -6.65 7.42
CA GLU A 219 -5.41 -7.36 6.87
C GLU A 219 -6.44 -6.35 6.35
N PRO A 220 -7.45 -6.76 5.56
CA PRO A 220 -8.43 -5.84 4.98
C PRO A 220 -9.13 -4.98 6.04
N GLY A 221 -9.20 -3.68 5.79
CA GLY A 221 -9.74 -2.67 6.70
C GLY A 221 -8.75 -2.16 7.76
N GLN A 222 -7.59 -2.80 7.93
CA GLN A 222 -6.55 -2.30 8.84
C GLN A 222 -5.75 -1.18 8.19
N VAL A 223 -5.34 -0.22 9.02
CA VAL A 223 -4.64 0.99 8.60
C VAL A 223 -3.34 1.13 9.37
N LEU A 224 -2.25 1.40 8.66
CA LEU A 224 -0.95 1.75 9.21
C LEU A 224 -0.70 3.24 9.00
N PHE A 225 -0.44 3.95 10.10
CA PHE A 225 0.16 5.27 10.04
C PHE A 225 1.68 5.14 10.11
N THR A 226 2.37 5.71 9.12
CA THR A 226 3.83 5.80 9.04
C THR A 226 4.24 7.28 8.99
N PRO A 227 4.96 7.80 10.01
CA PRO A 227 5.50 9.15 9.98
C PRO A 227 6.56 9.32 8.89
N GLN A 228 6.82 10.57 8.49
CA GLN A 228 7.82 10.85 7.45
C GLN A 228 9.20 10.28 7.81
N GLY A 229 9.95 9.85 6.79
CA GLY A 229 11.34 9.41 6.95
C GLY A 229 11.53 8.00 7.51
N TRP A 230 10.46 7.32 7.92
CA TRP A 230 10.54 5.92 8.34
C TRP A 230 10.81 5.01 7.15
N PHE A 231 11.85 4.19 7.28
CA PHE A 231 12.13 3.17 6.28
C PHE A 231 11.13 2.05 6.40
N HIS A 232 10.64 1.57 5.27
CA HIS A 232 9.63 0.54 5.19
C HIS A 232 9.84 -0.39 4.00
N GLU A 233 9.53 -1.65 4.24
CA GLU A 233 9.51 -2.72 3.25
C GLU A 233 8.15 -3.39 3.34
N LEU A 234 7.59 -3.76 2.18
CA LEU A 234 6.29 -4.39 2.11
C LEU A 234 6.33 -5.66 1.27
N GLU A 235 5.67 -6.71 1.76
CA GLU A 235 5.60 -8.02 1.11
C GLU A 235 4.16 -8.54 1.16
N SER A 236 3.61 -8.98 0.04
CA SER A 236 2.33 -9.66 -0.03
C SER A 236 2.49 -11.02 -0.70
N LYS A 237 1.74 -12.02 -0.20
CA LYS A 237 1.58 -13.33 -0.84
C LYS A 237 0.17 -13.46 -1.37
N GLY A 238 0.02 -14.01 -2.57
CA GLY A 238 -1.25 -14.05 -3.27
C GLY A 238 -1.72 -12.67 -3.72
N LEU A 239 -3.00 -12.57 -4.08
CA LEU A 239 -3.64 -11.33 -4.52
C LEU A 239 -3.80 -10.35 -3.35
N SER A 240 -3.41 -9.11 -3.57
CA SER A 240 -3.59 -8.03 -2.61
C SER A 240 -3.96 -6.72 -3.28
N ALA A 241 -4.71 -5.90 -2.55
CA ALA A 241 -4.96 -4.51 -2.91
C ALA A 241 -4.87 -3.61 -1.69
N ALA A 242 -4.32 -2.43 -1.88
CA ALA A 242 -4.21 -1.39 -0.88
C ALA A 242 -4.28 0.00 -1.51
N VAL A 243 -4.62 0.98 -0.69
CA VAL A 243 -4.60 2.39 -1.03
C VAL A 243 -3.86 3.15 0.07
N ASN A 244 -3.14 4.19 -0.29
CA ASN A 244 -2.49 5.04 0.68
C ASN A 244 -2.61 6.52 0.34
N TRP A 245 -2.48 7.36 1.37
CA TRP A 245 -2.44 8.80 1.26
C TRP A 245 -1.09 9.29 1.77
N TRP A 246 -0.31 9.92 0.88
CA TRP A 246 0.84 10.73 1.30
C TRP A 246 0.33 12.11 1.70
N PHE A 247 0.79 12.59 2.85
CA PHE A 247 0.31 13.85 3.40
C PHE A 247 1.39 14.65 4.13
N ARG A 248 1.12 15.95 4.26
CA ARG A 248 1.84 16.89 5.12
C ARG A 248 0.88 17.44 6.17
N LEU A 249 1.38 17.67 7.38
CA LEU A 249 0.66 18.50 8.32
C LEU A 249 0.56 19.92 7.76
N ASN A 250 -0.61 20.53 7.90
CA ASN A 250 -0.73 21.95 7.60
C ASN A 250 0.13 22.73 8.60
N SER A 251 0.93 23.68 8.10
CA SER A 251 1.63 24.62 8.98
C SER A 251 0.59 25.28 9.89
N SER A 252 0.84 25.30 11.20
CA SER A 252 0.01 26.09 12.11
C SER A 252 0.06 27.54 11.64
N THR A 253 -1.08 28.06 11.19
CA THR A 253 -1.28 29.50 10.97
C THR A 253 -1.21 30.25 12.28
#